data_AF-A0A218YYL0-F1
#
_entry.id   AF-A0A218YYL0-F1
#
_cell.length_a   1.000
_cell.length_b   1.000
_cell.length_c   1.000
_cell.angle_alpha   90.00
_cell.angle_beta   90.00
_cell.angle_gamma   90.00
#
_symmetry.space_group_name_H-M   'P 1'
#
loop_
_entity.id
_entity.type
_entity.pdbx_description
1 polymer ?
#
loop_
_entity_poly.entity_id
_entity_poly.type
_entity_poly.pdbx_seq_one_letter_code
_entity_poly.pdbx_strand_id
1 'polypeptide(L)'
;MIGFNRLILSLFDRHLKWDLRELRYWPWAVATWLPAVIFFNDHIGDVTWISGESMYPFLNTGYNEGLKKDFCWTSKLGPTSNLQRGMIVSFYPFHPETLVVKRIIAMEGDTVYTRAPCPVPTVQVPRNHVWVEGDNRAANKTLDSNTYGAIPINLIQGKITHILWPWRSFGRIRSEEFKGKTRVIRGTKEEAPAWD
;
A
#
# COMPACT_ATOMS: atom_id res chain seq x y z
N MET A 1 -6.08 67.65 -1.49
CA MET A 1 -5.91 66.33 -0.83
C MET A 1 -6.39 65.22 -1.78
N ILE A 2 -5.73 65.08 -2.95
CA ILE A 2 -6.11 64.11 -4.00
C ILE A 2 -4.82 63.70 -4.72
N GLY A 3 -4.01 62.84 -4.11
CA GLY A 3 -2.70 62.48 -4.68
C GLY A 3 -2.12 61.13 -4.24
N PHE A 4 -2.69 60.50 -3.21
CA PHE A 4 -2.14 59.25 -2.67
C PHE A 4 -2.81 57.98 -3.23
N ASN A 5 -3.99 58.09 -3.85
CA ASN A 5 -4.77 56.92 -4.29
C ASN A 5 -4.40 56.35 -5.67
N ARG A 6 -3.56 57.02 -6.47
CA ARG A 6 -3.17 56.50 -7.80
C ARG A 6 -1.94 55.59 -7.78
N LEU A 7 -1.09 55.67 -6.75
CA LEU A 7 0.14 54.86 -6.71
C LEU A 7 -0.12 53.43 -6.23
N ILE A 8 -1.00 53.25 -5.22
CA ILE A 8 -1.35 51.93 -4.66
C ILE A 8 -2.12 51.08 -5.68
N LEU A 9 -3.01 51.69 -6.48
CA LEU A 9 -3.69 50.99 -7.57
C LEU A 9 -2.73 50.58 -8.71
N SER A 10 -1.66 51.33 -8.97
CA SER A 10 -0.66 50.98 -10.01
C SER A 10 0.34 49.90 -9.60
N LEU A 11 0.46 49.64 -8.30
CA LEU A 11 1.31 48.58 -7.74
C LEU A 11 0.55 47.25 -7.63
N PHE A 12 -0.79 47.30 -7.52
CA PHE A 12 -1.64 46.12 -7.48
C PHE A 12 -1.97 45.54 -8.87
N ASP A 13 -1.89 46.35 -9.94
CA ASP A 13 -2.22 45.93 -11.33
C ASP A 13 -1.04 45.29 -12.11
N ARG A 14 0.10 45.02 -11.45
CA ARG A 14 1.30 44.48 -12.12
C ARG A 14 1.58 43.00 -11.90
N HIS A 15 0.78 42.29 -11.11
CA HIS A 15 1.07 40.89 -10.77
C HIS A 15 -0.01 39.87 -11.16
N LEU A 16 -1.08 40.30 -11.84
CA LEU A 16 -2.20 39.42 -12.17
C LEU A 16 -2.76 39.65 -13.58
N LYS A 17 -1.88 39.68 -14.58
CA LYS A 17 -2.28 39.58 -15.99
C LYS A 17 -1.96 38.17 -16.49
N TRP A 18 -2.77 37.20 -16.05
CA TRP A 18 -2.88 35.93 -16.78
C TRP A 18 -3.55 36.29 -18.12
N ASP A 19 -2.79 36.26 -19.21
CA ASP A 19 -3.36 36.48 -20.54
C ASP A 19 -4.44 35.40 -20.77
N LEU A 20 -5.67 35.82 -21.11
CA LEU A 20 -6.80 34.92 -21.38
C LEU A 20 -6.48 33.90 -22.50
N ARG A 21 -5.47 34.19 -23.33
CA ARG A 21 -4.93 33.27 -24.33
C ARG A 21 -4.16 32.10 -23.72
N GLU A 22 -3.45 32.30 -22.62
CA GLU A 22 -2.72 31.24 -21.89
C GLU A 22 -3.69 30.25 -21.22
N LEU A 23 -4.82 30.75 -20.70
CA LEU A 23 -5.89 29.92 -20.14
C LEU A 23 -6.53 28.97 -21.18
N ARG A 24 -6.46 29.30 -22.48
CA ARG A 24 -6.97 28.44 -23.55
C ARG A 24 -6.08 27.21 -23.81
N TYR A 25 -4.77 27.31 -23.57
CA TYR A 25 -3.82 26.22 -23.84
C TYR A 25 -3.64 25.27 -22.66
N TRP A 26 -3.93 25.73 -21.45
CA TRP A 26 -3.80 24.93 -20.23
C TRP A 26 -4.58 23.61 -20.24
N PRO A 27 -5.86 23.55 -20.70
CA PRO A 27 -6.60 22.28 -20.78
C PRO A 27 -5.94 21.26 -21.72
N TRP A 28 -5.38 21.73 -22.84
CA TRP A 28 -4.68 20.87 -23.80
C TRP A 28 -3.37 20.35 -23.22
N ALA A 29 -2.61 21.20 -22.50
CA ALA A 29 -1.42 20.78 -21.79
C ALA A 29 -1.75 19.71 -20.73
N VAL A 30 -2.75 19.94 -19.88
CA VAL A 30 -3.18 18.95 -18.87
C VAL A 30 -3.66 17.66 -19.54
N ALA A 31 -4.46 17.74 -20.61
CA ALA A 31 -4.97 16.57 -21.31
C ALA A 31 -3.85 15.68 -21.88
N THR A 32 -2.76 16.27 -22.38
CA THR A 32 -1.60 15.50 -22.87
C THR A 32 -0.85 14.75 -21.78
N TRP A 33 -0.86 15.25 -20.54
CA TRP A 33 -0.23 14.58 -19.40
C TRP A 33 -1.11 13.52 -18.74
N LEU A 34 -2.44 13.52 -18.97
CA LEU A 34 -3.35 12.55 -18.36
C LEU A 34 -2.96 11.08 -18.61
N PRO A 35 -2.67 10.62 -19.85
CA PRO A 35 -2.25 9.24 -20.08
C PRO A 35 -0.94 8.89 -19.38
N ALA A 36 -0.01 9.84 -19.27
CA ALA A 36 1.27 9.64 -18.58
C ALA A 36 1.05 9.44 -17.06
N VAL A 37 0.16 10.21 -16.45
CA VAL A 37 -0.20 10.06 -15.03
C VAL A 37 -0.92 8.74 -14.77
N ILE A 38 -1.86 8.36 -15.63
CA ILE A 38 -2.55 7.05 -15.54
C ILE A 38 -1.54 5.91 -15.66
N PHE A 39 -0.68 5.94 -16.69
CA PHE A 39 0.36 4.94 -16.88
C PHE A 39 1.29 4.83 -15.68
N PHE A 40 1.72 5.97 -15.13
CA PHE A 40 2.57 6.03 -13.95
C PHE A 40 1.89 5.39 -12.73
N ASN A 41 0.65 5.75 -12.45
CA ASN A 41 -0.12 5.20 -11.33
C ASN A 41 -0.37 3.70 -11.51
N ASP A 42 -0.56 3.22 -12.73
CA ASP A 42 -0.84 1.81 -13.01
C ASP A 42 0.42 0.93 -12.96
N HIS A 43 1.58 1.43 -13.41
CA HIS A 43 2.77 0.60 -13.60
C HIS A 43 3.92 0.89 -12.64
N ILE A 44 4.09 2.14 -12.21
CA ILE A 44 5.27 2.56 -11.44
C ILE A 44 4.95 2.53 -9.95
N GLY A 45 3.90 3.23 -9.55
CA GLY A 45 3.50 3.28 -8.16
C GLY A 45 2.31 4.19 -7.96
N ASP A 46 1.59 3.92 -6.89
CA ASP A 46 0.39 4.64 -6.53
C ASP A 46 0.41 4.91 -5.03
N VAL A 47 -0.43 5.84 -4.58
CA VAL A 47 -0.54 6.15 -3.18
C VAL A 47 -1.81 5.55 -2.59
N THR A 48 -1.62 4.70 -1.58
CA THR A 48 -2.69 3.93 -0.97
C THR A 48 -3.10 4.52 0.37
N TRP A 49 -4.40 4.73 0.53
CA TRP A 49 -5.01 5.17 1.78
C TRP A 49 -5.39 3.97 2.65
N ILE A 50 -4.72 3.83 3.79
CA ILE A 50 -4.97 2.72 4.70
C ILE A 50 -6.00 3.15 5.73
N SER A 51 -7.23 2.67 5.54
CA SER A 51 -8.36 2.97 6.43
C SER A 51 -8.72 1.81 7.37
N GLY A 52 -8.21 0.60 7.09
CA GLY A 52 -8.59 -0.61 7.83
C GLY A 52 -7.80 -0.82 9.12
N GLU A 53 -8.36 -1.58 10.04
CA GLU A 53 -7.73 -1.92 11.33
C GLU A 53 -6.73 -3.09 11.22
N SER A 54 -6.69 -3.79 10.10
CA SER A 54 -6.00 -5.08 10.04
C SER A 54 -4.47 -5.00 10.14
N MET A 55 -3.88 -3.84 9.82
CA MET A 55 -2.44 -3.59 9.93
C MET A 55 -2.06 -2.86 11.24
N TYR A 56 -3.02 -2.64 12.14
CA TYR A 56 -2.75 -2.10 13.48
C TYR A 56 -1.95 -3.11 14.31
N PRO A 57 -0.95 -2.73 15.12
CA PRO A 57 -0.54 -1.36 15.45
C PRO A 57 0.53 -0.76 14.53
N PHE A 58 0.96 -1.46 13.48
CA PHE A 58 2.06 -0.98 12.63
C PHE A 58 1.62 0.18 11.73
N LEU A 59 0.47 0.02 11.06
CA LEU A 59 -0.18 1.07 10.29
C LEU A 59 -1.53 1.40 10.94
N ASN A 60 -1.96 2.64 10.75
CA ASN A 60 -3.19 3.21 11.26
C ASN A 60 -3.24 3.20 12.81
N THR A 61 -2.19 3.71 13.44
CA THR A 61 -2.03 3.76 14.92
C THR A 61 -3.15 4.54 15.61
N GLY A 62 -3.72 5.54 14.93
CA GLY A 62 -4.77 6.42 15.44
C GLY A 62 -6.20 6.01 15.09
N TYR A 63 -6.46 4.75 14.73
CA TYR A 63 -7.79 4.33 14.24
C TYR A 63 -8.94 4.64 15.21
N ASN A 64 -8.68 4.67 16.52
CA ASN A 64 -9.67 5.03 17.56
C ASN A 64 -9.75 6.54 17.86
N GLU A 65 -8.71 7.31 17.54
CA GLU A 65 -8.53 8.69 18.05
C GLU A 65 -8.78 9.77 16.98
N GLY A 66 -9.12 9.38 15.74
CA GLY A 66 -9.60 10.32 14.72
C GLY A 66 -9.69 9.76 13.30
N LEU A 67 -9.99 10.63 12.33
CA LEU A 67 -10.05 10.32 10.88
C LEU A 67 -8.65 10.21 10.22
N LYS A 68 -7.58 10.08 11.01
CA LYS A 68 -6.21 10.07 10.47
C LYS A 68 -5.92 8.71 9.83
N LYS A 69 -5.94 8.68 8.50
CA LYS A 69 -5.57 7.53 7.69
C LYS A 69 -4.10 7.61 7.33
N ASP A 70 -3.42 6.48 7.38
CA ASP A 70 -2.04 6.40 6.91
C ASP A 70 -2.02 6.45 5.38
N PHE A 71 -1.18 7.32 4.85
CA PHE A 71 -0.96 7.50 3.43
C PHE A 71 0.38 6.85 3.10
N CYS A 72 0.36 5.79 2.30
CA CYS A 72 1.55 4.99 2.03
C CYS A 72 1.84 4.91 0.54
N TRP A 73 3.13 4.92 0.20
CA TRP A 73 3.61 4.68 -1.15
C TRP A 73 3.64 3.19 -1.46
N THR A 74 2.93 2.80 -2.52
CA THR A 74 2.87 1.45 -3.05
C THR A 74 3.65 1.40 -4.36
N SER A 75 4.79 0.71 -4.35
CA SER A 75 5.58 0.46 -5.57
C SER A 75 4.96 -0.70 -6.36
N LYS A 76 4.60 -0.45 -7.62
CA LYS A 76 4.07 -1.46 -8.54
C LYS A 76 5.14 -2.02 -9.48
N LEU A 77 6.37 -1.49 -9.43
CA LEU A 77 7.50 -2.03 -10.18
C LEU A 77 7.91 -3.41 -9.67
N GLY A 78 7.74 -4.42 -10.52
CA GLY A 78 8.10 -5.81 -10.23
C GLY A 78 7.44 -6.31 -8.94
N PRO A 79 6.11 -6.40 -8.87
CA PRO A 79 5.38 -6.68 -7.64
C PRO A 79 5.72 -8.06 -7.07
N THR A 80 6.00 -9.03 -7.94
CA THR A 80 6.41 -10.40 -7.61
C THR A 80 7.90 -10.56 -7.34
N SER A 81 8.71 -9.55 -7.68
CA SER A 81 10.17 -9.63 -7.57
C SER A 81 10.66 -9.35 -6.15
N ASN A 82 11.66 -10.11 -5.72
CA ASN A 82 12.35 -9.94 -4.43
C ASN A 82 11.40 -9.92 -3.22
N LEU A 83 10.32 -10.70 -3.27
CA LEU A 83 9.42 -10.85 -2.13
C LEU A 83 10.15 -11.51 -0.96
N GLN A 84 9.99 -10.93 0.23
CA GLN A 84 10.60 -11.40 1.45
C GLN A 84 9.59 -11.38 2.59
N ARG A 85 9.86 -12.21 3.60
CA ARG A 85 9.13 -12.20 4.86
C ARG A 85 9.23 -10.82 5.50
N GLY A 86 8.14 -10.37 6.11
CA GLY A 86 8.02 -9.05 6.71
C GLY A 86 7.61 -7.94 5.75
N MET A 87 7.68 -8.14 4.43
CA MET A 87 7.21 -7.15 3.46
C MET A 87 5.70 -6.96 3.51
N ILE A 88 5.25 -5.74 3.23
CA ILE A 88 3.83 -5.39 3.17
C ILE A 88 3.42 -5.31 1.71
N VAL A 89 2.36 -6.02 1.35
CA VAL A 89 1.85 -6.13 -0.01
C VAL A 89 0.39 -5.75 -0.09
N SER A 90 0.00 -5.23 -1.24
CA SER A 90 -1.39 -4.99 -1.60
C SER A 90 -1.84 -5.97 -2.67
N PHE A 91 -3.06 -6.50 -2.55
CA PHE A 91 -3.64 -7.45 -3.49
C PHE A 91 -5.16 -7.45 -3.41
N TYR A 92 -5.82 -8.11 -4.37
CA TYR A 92 -7.27 -8.31 -4.39
C TYR A 92 -7.59 -9.76 -4.02
N PRO A 93 -8.28 -10.02 -2.89
CA PRO A 93 -8.51 -11.39 -2.42
C PRO A 93 -9.71 -12.05 -3.11
N PHE A 94 -10.90 -11.47 -2.94
CA PHE A 94 -12.18 -12.05 -3.39
C PHE A 94 -12.91 -11.18 -4.41
N HIS A 95 -12.92 -9.86 -4.19
CA HIS A 95 -13.56 -8.91 -5.08
C HIS A 95 -12.50 -7.99 -5.68
N PRO A 96 -12.48 -7.81 -7.02
CA PRO A 96 -11.48 -6.99 -7.71
C PRO A 96 -11.55 -5.50 -7.32
N GLU A 97 -12.59 -5.12 -6.61
CA GLU A 97 -12.86 -3.74 -6.20
C GLU A 97 -12.27 -3.41 -4.81
N THR A 98 -11.83 -4.44 -4.07
CA THR A 98 -11.37 -4.31 -2.69
C THR A 98 -9.89 -4.63 -2.56
N LEU A 99 -9.06 -3.58 -2.60
CA LEU A 99 -7.63 -3.70 -2.37
C LEU A 99 -7.37 -3.91 -0.87
N VAL A 100 -6.76 -5.04 -0.52
CA VAL A 100 -6.36 -5.33 0.87
C VAL A 100 -4.86 -5.17 1.02
N VAL A 101 -4.44 -4.73 2.21
CA VAL A 101 -3.04 -4.58 2.59
C VAL A 101 -2.75 -5.57 3.70
N LYS A 102 -1.75 -6.44 3.49
CA LYS A 102 -1.31 -7.44 4.46
C LYS A 102 0.20 -7.57 4.45
N ARG A 103 0.74 -8.24 5.47
CA ARG A 103 2.15 -8.54 5.58
C ARG A 103 2.45 -9.97 5.21
N ILE A 104 3.50 -10.20 4.44
CA ILE A 104 4.05 -11.53 4.16
C ILE A 104 4.66 -12.09 5.44
N ILE A 105 4.10 -13.17 5.94
CA ILE A 105 4.59 -13.91 7.10
C ILE A 105 5.49 -15.05 6.66
N ALA A 106 5.11 -15.74 5.59
CA ALA A 106 5.83 -16.90 5.09
C ALA A 106 5.84 -16.96 3.56
N MET A 107 6.91 -17.53 3.01
CA MET A 107 7.15 -17.71 1.58
C MET A 107 6.95 -19.17 1.20
N GLU A 108 6.91 -19.46 -0.10
CA GLU A 108 6.93 -20.83 -0.62
C GLU A 108 7.97 -21.73 0.10
N GLY A 109 7.56 -22.95 0.43
CA GLY A 109 8.34 -23.92 1.18
C GLY A 109 8.17 -23.84 2.71
N ASP A 110 7.82 -22.67 3.24
CA ASP A 110 7.66 -22.49 4.69
C ASP A 110 6.46 -23.23 5.25
N THR A 111 6.57 -23.69 6.49
CA THR A 111 5.44 -24.24 7.24
C THR A 111 4.97 -23.27 8.31
N VAL A 112 3.72 -22.83 8.20
CA VAL A 112 3.07 -21.86 9.08
C VAL A 112 2.15 -22.57 10.06
N TYR A 113 2.22 -22.18 11.33
CA TYR A 113 1.21 -22.55 12.33
C TYR A 113 0.03 -21.59 12.19
N THR A 114 -1.09 -22.14 11.75
CA THR A 114 -2.29 -21.35 11.47
C THR A 114 -3.02 -21.00 12.76
N ARG A 115 -3.99 -20.10 12.62
CA ARG A 115 -4.89 -19.65 13.67
C ARG A 115 -6.33 -19.85 13.20
N ALA A 116 -7.25 -19.89 14.16
CA ALA A 116 -8.68 -19.83 13.83
C ALA A 116 -8.96 -18.60 12.94
N PRO A 117 -9.76 -18.73 11.88
CA PRO A 117 -10.70 -19.81 11.59
C PRO A 117 -10.15 -20.99 10.76
N CYS A 118 -8.85 -21.04 10.47
CA CYS A 118 -8.28 -22.12 9.65
C CYS A 118 -8.50 -23.49 10.34
N PRO A 119 -9.07 -24.50 9.66
CA PRO A 119 -9.38 -25.79 10.27
C PRO A 119 -8.15 -26.67 10.47
N VAL A 120 -7.11 -26.48 9.66
CA VAL A 120 -5.85 -27.23 9.73
C VAL A 120 -4.87 -26.47 10.62
N PRO A 121 -4.12 -27.13 11.53
CA PRO A 121 -3.24 -26.45 12.49
C PRO A 121 -1.93 -25.93 11.87
N THR A 122 -1.51 -26.51 10.75
CA THR A 122 -0.29 -26.14 10.04
C THR A 122 -0.51 -26.24 8.54
N VAL A 123 0.03 -25.27 7.81
CA VAL A 123 0.00 -25.25 6.34
C VAL A 123 1.41 -25.03 5.84
N GLN A 124 1.88 -25.89 4.95
CA GLN A 124 3.08 -25.62 4.17
C GLN A 124 2.69 -24.76 2.97
N VAL A 125 3.36 -23.63 2.79
CA VAL A 125 3.12 -22.68 1.69
C VAL A 125 3.61 -23.32 0.40
N PRO A 126 2.73 -23.62 -0.55
CA PRO A 126 3.14 -24.24 -1.81
C PRO A 126 3.79 -23.22 -2.77
N ARG A 127 4.35 -23.71 -3.89
CA ARG A 127 5.21 -22.94 -4.80
C ARG A 127 4.54 -21.70 -5.40
N ASN A 128 5.27 -20.60 -5.63
CA ASN A 128 4.74 -19.34 -6.19
C ASN A 128 3.60 -18.70 -5.37
N HIS A 129 3.52 -18.99 -4.08
CA HIS A 129 2.53 -18.39 -3.20
C HIS A 129 3.18 -17.86 -1.92
N VAL A 130 2.42 -17.03 -1.22
CA VAL A 130 2.81 -16.42 0.04
C VAL A 130 1.69 -16.55 1.06
N TRP A 131 2.08 -16.71 2.32
CA TRP A 131 1.16 -16.60 3.44
C TRP A 131 1.22 -15.18 4.00
N VAL A 132 0.08 -14.49 3.96
CA VAL A 132 -0.04 -13.10 4.39
C VAL A 132 -1.02 -12.95 5.56
N GLU A 133 -0.67 -12.11 6.53
CA GLU A 133 -1.48 -11.85 7.72
C GLU A 133 -1.59 -10.36 8.01
N GLY A 134 -2.65 -9.99 8.75
CA GLY A 134 -2.74 -8.68 9.36
C GLY A 134 -1.86 -8.61 10.63
N ASP A 135 -1.36 -7.42 10.94
CA ASP A 135 -0.61 -7.19 12.19
C ASP A 135 -1.52 -7.15 13.44
N ASN A 136 -2.83 -7.00 13.22
CA ASN A 136 -3.83 -6.92 14.28
C ASN A 136 -3.95 -8.25 15.04
N ARG A 137 -4.00 -8.15 16.37
CA ARG A 137 -4.13 -9.31 17.26
C ARG A 137 -5.53 -9.91 17.24
N ALA A 138 -6.54 -9.09 16.97
CA ALA A 138 -7.93 -9.51 17.00
C ALA A 138 -8.30 -10.20 15.67
N ALA A 139 -8.50 -11.51 15.71
CA ALA A 139 -8.80 -12.32 14.52
C ALA A 139 -10.09 -11.87 13.79
N ASN A 140 -11.08 -11.35 14.52
CA ASN A 140 -12.31 -10.80 13.94
C ASN A 140 -12.12 -9.47 13.19
N LYS A 141 -10.94 -8.84 13.29
CA LYS A 141 -10.61 -7.54 12.66
C LYS A 141 -9.64 -7.70 11.47
N THR A 142 -9.28 -8.92 11.12
CA THR A 142 -8.42 -9.22 9.97
C THR A 142 -8.98 -10.39 9.18
N LEU A 143 -9.33 -10.13 7.92
CA LEU A 143 -9.50 -11.19 6.93
C LEU A 143 -8.12 -11.45 6.31
N ASP A 144 -7.52 -12.61 6.59
CA ASP A 144 -6.19 -12.95 6.13
C ASP A 144 -6.04 -14.41 5.67
N SER A 145 -4.80 -14.90 5.48
CA SER A 145 -4.55 -16.25 4.96
C SER A 145 -5.11 -17.35 5.87
N ASN A 146 -5.37 -17.07 7.14
CA ASN A 146 -6.09 -18.00 8.01
C ASN A 146 -7.55 -18.20 7.57
N THR A 147 -8.09 -17.31 6.72
CA THR A 147 -9.45 -17.41 6.15
C THR A 147 -9.45 -17.88 4.70
N TYR A 148 -8.58 -17.34 3.83
CA TYR A 148 -8.57 -17.68 2.40
C TYR A 148 -7.45 -18.65 1.97
N GLY A 149 -6.48 -18.96 2.84
CA GLY A 149 -5.31 -19.78 2.52
C GLY A 149 -4.12 -18.96 1.99
N ALA A 150 -3.07 -19.64 1.52
CA ALA A 150 -1.95 -18.95 0.86
C ALA A 150 -2.41 -18.36 -0.48
N ILE A 151 -1.86 -17.19 -0.84
CA ILE A 151 -2.25 -16.47 -2.06
C ILE A 151 -1.17 -16.57 -3.13
N PRO A 152 -1.54 -16.68 -4.41
CA PRO A 152 -0.57 -16.65 -5.50
C PRO A 152 0.13 -15.28 -5.54
N ILE A 153 1.44 -15.29 -5.74
CA ILE A 153 2.23 -14.05 -5.84
C ILE A 153 1.71 -13.13 -6.96
N ASN A 154 1.06 -13.71 -7.97
CA ASN A 154 0.51 -13.03 -9.13
C ASN A 154 -0.65 -12.09 -8.78
N LEU A 155 -1.31 -12.29 -7.63
CA LEU A 155 -2.37 -11.38 -7.16
C LEU A 155 -1.81 -10.09 -6.54
N ILE A 156 -0.52 -10.09 -6.19
CA ILE A 156 0.14 -8.92 -5.60
C ILE A 156 0.21 -7.81 -6.64
N GLN A 157 -0.44 -6.69 -6.30
CA GLN A 157 -0.47 -5.49 -7.13
C GLN A 157 0.74 -4.60 -6.87
N GLY A 158 1.22 -4.58 -5.62
CA GLY A 158 2.38 -3.77 -5.27
C GLY A 158 2.90 -4.02 -3.86
N LYS A 159 4.05 -3.42 -3.59
CA LYS A 159 4.77 -3.46 -2.32
C LYS A 159 4.66 -2.11 -1.64
N ILE A 160 4.18 -2.09 -0.41
CA ILE A 160 4.16 -0.86 0.40
C ILE A 160 5.54 -0.68 0.99
N THR A 161 6.21 0.39 0.60
CA THR A 161 7.63 0.62 0.93
C THR A 161 7.88 1.83 1.80
N HIS A 162 7.00 2.84 1.74
CA HIS A 162 7.16 4.08 2.50
C HIS A 162 5.83 4.55 3.07
N ILE A 163 5.88 5.11 4.27
CA ILE A 163 4.79 5.88 4.88
C ILE A 163 5.05 7.34 4.50
N LEU A 164 4.09 7.96 3.82
CA LEU A 164 4.15 9.34 3.36
C LEU A 164 3.48 10.31 4.35
N TRP A 165 2.48 9.85 5.11
CA TRP A 165 1.81 10.61 6.16
C TRP A 165 1.18 9.61 7.14
N PRO A 166 1.25 9.81 8.48
CA PRO A 166 1.64 11.00 9.23
C PRO A 166 3.16 11.31 9.29
N TRP A 167 3.55 12.59 9.39
CA TRP A 167 4.95 13.10 9.38
C TRP A 167 5.79 12.45 10.48
N ARG A 168 5.17 12.10 11.61
CA ARG A 168 5.85 11.42 12.74
C ARG A 168 6.31 10.00 12.39
N SER A 169 5.60 9.35 11.48
CA SER A 169 5.90 8.00 11.00
C SER A 169 6.43 8.00 9.57
N PHE A 170 6.73 9.18 9.01
CA PHE A 170 7.21 9.32 7.64
C PHE A 170 8.55 8.61 7.48
N GLY A 171 8.65 7.79 6.45
CA GLY A 171 9.90 7.11 6.12
C GLY A 171 9.71 5.75 5.49
N ARG A 172 10.85 5.08 5.25
CA ARG A 172 10.91 3.74 4.66
C ARG A 172 10.50 2.69 5.69
N ILE A 173 9.66 1.76 5.26
CA ILE A 173 9.24 0.58 6.02
C ILE A 173 10.40 -0.43 6.04
N ARG A 174 10.93 -0.69 7.23
CA ARG A 174 11.98 -1.69 7.46
C ARG A 174 11.33 -3.06 7.67
N SER A 175 11.16 -3.78 6.56
CA SER A 175 10.52 -5.09 6.57
C SER A 175 11.40 -6.15 7.24
N GLU A 176 12.70 -5.93 7.25
CA GLU A 176 13.73 -6.82 7.77
C GLU A 176 13.72 -6.90 9.31
N GLU A 177 13.26 -5.84 9.97
CA GLU A 177 13.18 -5.77 11.44
C GLU A 177 11.90 -6.43 11.99
N PHE A 178 10.99 -6.87 11.11
CA PHE A 178 9.72 -7.43 11.51
C PHE A 178 9.90 -8.79 12.22
N LYS A 179 9.49 -8.84 13.49
CA LYS A 179 9.35 -10.08 14.26
C LYS A 179 7.88 -10.50 14.29
N GLY A 180 7.53 -11.41 13.39
CA GLY A 180 6.19 -11.99 13.33
C GLY A 180 5.83 -12.75 14.61
N LYS A 181 4.56 -12.68 14.99
CA LYS A 181 4.01 -13.45 16.13
C LYS A 181 3.76 -14.90 15.75
N THR A 182 3.38 -15.11 14.49
CA THR A 182 3.06 -16.41 13.93
C THR A 182 4.32 -17.24 13.83
N ARG A 183 4.26 -18.45 14.37
CA ARG A 183 5.35 -19.41 14.32
C ARG A 183 5.47 -19.92 12.88
N VAL A 184 6.66 -19.78 12.30
CA VAL A 184 6.98 -20.24 10.95
C VAL A 184 8.24 -21.08 11.02
N ILE A 185 8.17 -22.30 10.48
CA ILE A 185 9.35 -23.13 10.22
C ILE A 185 9.80 -22.79 8.81
N ARG A 186 11.03 -22.29 8.68
CA ARG A 186 11.57 -21.87 7.39
C ARG A 186 11.89 -23.10 6.55
N GLY A 187 11.31 -23.18 5.36
CA GLY A 187 11.60 -24.20 4.37
C GLY A 187 12.39 -23.65 3.20
N THR A 188 12.80 -24.54 2.30
CA THR A 188 13.43 -24.20 1.02
C THR A 188 12.42 -24.21 -0.13
N LYS A 189 12.74 -23.56 -1.25
CA LYS A 189 11.83 -23.48 -2.40
C LYS A 189 11.63 -24.85 -3.07
N GLU A 190 12.64 -25.70 -2.93
CA GLU A 190 12.69 -27.06 -3.46
C GLU A 190 11.73 -27.98 -2.69
N GLU A 191 11.55 -27.74 -1.40
CA GLU A 191 10.61 -28.44 -0.52
C GLU A 191 9.16 -27.97 -0.69
N ALA A 192 8.92 -26.89 -1.43
CA ALA A 192 7.59 -26.34 -1.61
C ALA A 192 6.69 -27.32 -2.39
N PRO A 193 5.52 -27.71 -1.84
CA PRO A 193 4.59 -28.56 -2.55
C PRO A 193 4.12 -27.89 -3.84
N ALA A 194 3.78 -28.72 -4.83
CA ALA A 194 3.02 -28.26 -5.98
C ALA A 194 1.65 -27.75 -5.51
N TRP A 195 1.07 -26.83 -6.28
CA TRP A 195 -0.33 -26.49 -6.13
C TRP A 195 -1.14 -27.49 -6.94
N ASP A 196 -1.84 -28.38 -6.26
CA ASP A 196 -2.73 -29.38 -6.85
C ASP A 196 -4.18 -28.87 -6.89
#